data_AF-A0A9D6CK62-F1
#
_entry.id   AF-A0A9D6CK62-F1
#
_cell.length_a   1.000
_cell.length_b   1.000
_cell.length_c   1.000
_cell.angle_alpha   90.00
_cell.angle_beta   90.00
_cell.angle_gamma   90.00
#
_symmetry.space_group_name_H-M   'P 1'
#
loop_
_entity.id
_entity.type
_entity.pdbx_description
1 polymer ?
#
loop_
_entity_poly.entity_id
_entity_poly.type
_entity_poly.pdbx_seq_one_letter_code
_entity_poly.pdbx_strand_id
1 'polypeptide(L)'
;MRALALCLLLVAPALADSQVEFTTIRGHVLPMADEEAEPRLRDESGKVWTLAVETDAFHTLHDPKLADRTWEFVGVPQAGGSFDVHKLFTIKDGERFQVTYYCEICHIVSYRPGRCMCCQEPVELREIPAEK
;
A
#
# COMPACT_ATOMS: atom_id res chain seq x y z
N MET A 1 -58.51 17.16 -32.49
CA MET A 1 -57.84 16.04 -31.79
C MET A 1 -56.67 16.63 -30.99
N ARG A 2 -56.83 16.81 -29.67
CA ARG A 2 -55.77 17.31 -28.78
C ARG A 2 -55.17 16.10 -28.06
N ALA A 3 -53.93 15.77 -28.38
CA ALA A 3 -53.19 14.70 -27.72
C ALA A 3 -52.75 15.18 -26.32
N LEU A 4 -53.26 14.54 -25.26
CA LEU A 4 -52.72 14.66 -23.92
C LEU A 4 -51.40 13.86 -23.87
N ALA A 5 -50.28 14.56 -23.67
CA ALA A 5 -49.00 13.93 -23.37
C ALA A 5 -48.95 13.60 -21.87
N LEU A 6 -49.03 12.31 -21.54
CA LEU A 6 -48.88 11.78 -20.19
C LEU A 6 -47.37 11.67 -19.88
N CYS A 7 -46.84 12.61 -19.09
CA CYS A 7 -45.46 12.54 -18.59
C CYS A 7 -45.34 11.45 -17.53
N LEU A 8 -44.79 10.29 -17.90
CA LEU A 8 -44.34 9.25 -16.97
C LEU A 8 -43.06 9.74 -16.26
N LEU A 9 -43.15 10.09 -14.99
CA LEU A 9 -42.00 10.35 -14.12
C LEU A 9 -41.36 9.02 -13.72
N LEU A 10 -40.29 8.63 -14.41
CA LEU A 10 -39.41 7.53 -14.02
C LEU A 10 -38.56 7.98 -12.82
N VAL A 11 -38.90 7.50 -11.62
CA VAL A 11 -38.02 7.60 -10.44
C VAL A 11 -36.97 6.51 -10.57
N ALA A 12 -35.77 6.88 -10.99
CA ALA A 12 -34.63 5.96 -11.00
C ALA A 12 -34.14 5.71 -9.56
N PRO A 13 -33.94 4.45 -9.13
CA PRO A 13 -33.31 4.18 -7.84
C PRO A 13 -31.85 4.62 -7.92
N ALA A 14 -31.44 5.52 -7.02
CA ALA A 14 -30.05 5.87 -6.85
C ALA A 14 -29.31 4.64 -6.30
N LEU A 15 -28.52 3.98 -7.14
CA LEU A 15 -27.49 3.06 -6.68
C LEU A 15 -26.49 3.92 -5.90
N ALA A 16 -26.47 3.75 -4.57
CA ALA A 16 -25.47 4.38 -3.73
C ALA A 16 -24.13 3.74 -4.07
N ASP A 17 -23.30 4.48 -4.79
CA ASP A 17 -21.94 4.11 -5.11
C ASP A 17 -21.13 4.16 -3.80
N SER A 18 -20.84 3.00 -3.20
CA SER A 18 -20.06 2.95 -1.97
C SER A 18 -18.58 3.17 -2.33
N GLN A 19 -18.15 4.42 -2.36
CA GLN A 19 -16.74 4.75 -2.52
C GLN A 19 -16.00 4.38 -1.24
N VAL A 20 -15.02 3.47 -1.35
CA VAL A 20 -14.12 3.14 -0.24
C VAL A 20 -13.17 4.32 -0.04
N GLU A 21 -13.32 5.02 1.08
CA GLU A 21 -12.46 6.14 1.44
C GLU A 21 -11.11 5.63 1.95
N PHE A 22 -10.05 5.94 1.20
CA PHE A 22 -8.68 5.65 1.62
C PHE A 22 -8.13 6.79 2.48
N THR A 23 -7.41 6.40 3.53
CA THR A 23 -6.70 7.30 4.43
C THR A 23 -5.20 7.05 4.34
N THR A 24 -4.40 7.99 4.84
CA THR A 24 -2.94 7.85 4.89
C THR A 24 -2.45 7.88 6.32
N ILE A 25 -1.58 6.94 6.68
CA ILE A 25 -0.84 6.93 7.95
C ILE A 25 0.67 6.95 7.67
N ARG A 26 1.43 7.66 8.53
CA ARG A 26 2.88 7.78 8.42
C ARG A 26 3.55 7.43 9.74
N GLY A 27 4.71 6.79 9.66
CA GLY A 27 5.47 6.42 10.86
C GLY A 27 6.61 5.43 10.61
N HIS A 28 7.04 4.75 11.66
CA HIS A 28 8.09 3.73 11.60
C HIS A 28 7.53 2.34 11.85
N VAL A 29 7.92 1.40 10.99
CA VAL A 29 7.62 -0.02 11.21
C VAL A 29 8.42 -0.48 12.42
N LEU A 30 7.74 -1.08 13.39
CA LEU A 30 8.36 -1.61 14.59
C LEU A 30 9.16 -2.87 14.23
N PRO A 31 10.28 -3.12 14.94
CA PRO A 31 11.04 -4.35 14.75
C PRO A 31 10.14 -5.59 14.86
N MET A 32 10.29 -6.49 13.89
CA MET A 32 9.56 -7.76 13.84
C MET A 32 10.40 -8.84 14.54
N ALA A 33 9.75 -9.68 15.34
CA ALA A 33 10.44 -10.66 16.19
C ALA A 33 11.05 -11.81 15.38
N ASP A 34 10.38 -12.19 14.30
CA ASP A 34 10.73 -13.26 13.37
C ASP A 34 10.11 -12.95 11.99
N GLU A 35 10.27 -13.86 11.02
CA GLU A 35 9.76 -13.70 9.65
C GLU A 35 8.24 -13.93 9.51
N GLU A 36 7.54 -14.31 10.59
CA GLU A 36 6.09 -14.58 10.58
C GLU A 36 5.29 -13.51 11.35
N ALA A 37 5.99 -12.67 12.12
CA ALA A 37 5.40 -11.63 12.93
C ALA A 37 4.64 -10.59 12.09
N GLU A 38 3.41 -10.28 12.51
CA GLU A 38 2.59 -9.26 11.85
C GLU A 38 3.28 -7.88 11.88
N PRO A 39 3.37 -7.19 10.73
CA PRO A 39 4.00 -5.89 10.68
C PRO A 39 3.17 -4.87 11.44
N ARG A 40 3.84 -4.06 12.27
CA ARG A 40 3.19 -3.00 13.05
C ARG A 40 3.84 -1.66 12.78
N LEU A 41 3.02 -0.63 12.62
CA LEU A 41 3.47 0.76 12.47
C LEU A 41 3.24 1.52 13.76
N ARG A 42 4.22 2.29 14.22
CA ARG A 42 3.97 3.39 15.15
C ARG A 42 3.88 4.68 14.35
N ASP A 43 2.70 5.31 14.35
CA ASP A 43 2.49 6.56 13.64
C ASP A 43 3.06 7.78 14.38
N GLU A 44 3.05 8.93 13.72
CA GLU A 44 3.55 10.21 14.27
C GLU A 44 2.80 10.66 15.53
N SER A 45 1.57 10.19 15.75
CA SER A 45 0.80 10.47 16.98
C SER A 45 1.18 9.54 18.13
N GLY A 46 1.99 8.51 17.86
CA GLY A 46 2.38 7.46 18.80
C GLY A 46 1.42 6.27 18.84
N LYS A 47 0.35 6.27 18.04
CA LYS A 47 -0.58 5.14 17.94
C LYS A 47 0.09 3.99 17.18
N VAL A 48 -0.18 2.77 17.65
CA VAL A 48 0.30 1.55 17.00
C VAL A 48 -0.81 0.92 16.17
N TRP A 49 -0.50 0.61 14.91
CA TRP A 49 -1.37 -0.06 13.96
C TRP A 49 -0.81 -1.44 13.60
N THR A 50 -1.67 -2.44 13.50
CA THR A 50 -1.32 -3.71 12.82
C THR A 50 -1.58 -3.53 11.33
N LEU A 51 -0.61 -3.82 10.48
CA LEU A 51 -0.74 -3.65 9.03
C LEU A 51 -1.20 -4.97 8.41
N ALA A 52 -2.38 -4.96 7.78
CA ALA A 52 -2.78 -6.03 6.89
C ALA A 52 -2.22 -5.73 5.50
N VAL A 53 -1.26 -6.54 5.05
CA VAL A 53 -0.51 -6.37 3.80
C VAL A 53 -0.53 -7.67 3.00
N GLU A 54 -0.43 -7.56 1.68
CA GLU A 54 -0.21 -8.71 0.81
C GLU A 54 1.22 -9.29 0.99
N THR A 55 1.45 -10.52 0.53
CA THR A 55 2.71 -11.26 0.73
C THR A 55 3.95 -10.52 0.22
N ASP A 56 3.90 -9.90 -0.96
CA ASP A 56 5.06 -9.20 -1.51
C ASP A 56 5.40 -7.92 -0.71
N ALA A 57 4.37 -7.20 -0.30
CA ALA A 57 4.50 -6.05 0.61
C ALA A 57 5.06 -6.48 1.96
N PHE A 58 4.59 -7.60 2.52
CA PHE A 58 5.11 -8.19 3.74
C PHE A 58 6.62 -8.43 3.66
N HIS A 59 7.10 -9.13 2.63
CA HIS A 59 8.54 -9.35 2.45
C HIS A 59 9.35 -8.06 2.30
N THR A 60 8.76 -7.03 1.69
CA THR A 60 9.38 -5.71 1.59
C THR A 60 9.55 -5.03 2.95
N LEU A 61 8.58 -5.17 3.85
CA LEU A 61 8.69 -4.62 5.21
C LEU A 61 9.76 -5.33 6.06
N HIS A 62 10.12 -6.57 5.71
CA HIS A 62 11.21 -7.32 6.34
C HIS A 62 12.60 -7.01 5.76
N ASP A 63 12.73 -6.21 4.69
CA ASP A 63 14.06 -5.91 4.14
C ASP A 63 14.86 -5.03 5.12
N PRO A 64 15.99 -5.51 5.66
CA PRO A 64 16.80 -4.75 6.62
C PRO A 64 17.35 -3.44 6.03
N LYS A 65 17.45 -3.31 4.70
CA LYS A 65 17.85 -2.07 4.03
C LYS A 65 16.83 -0.93 4.22
N LEU A 66 15.61 -1.26 4.64
CA LEU A 66 14.50 -0.33 4.85
C LEU A 66 14.16 -0.11 6.33
N ALA A 67 14.91 -0.71 7.26
CA ALA A 67 14.62 -0.67 8.70
C ALA A 67 14.54 0.76 9.26
N ASP A 68 15.40 1.67 8.77
CA ASP A 68 15.46 3.07 9.22
C ASP A 68 14.53 4.01 8.43
N ARG A 69 13.67 3.47 7.56
CA ARG A 69 12.78 4.29 6.74
C ARG A 69 11.58 4.78 7.53
N THR A 70 11.17 6.00 7.21
CA THR A 70 9.80 6.45 7.49
C THR A 70 8.91 5.89 6.39
N TRP A 71 7.78 5.34 6.78
CA TRP A 71 6.82 4.74 5.87
C TRP A 71 5.57 5.59 5.78
N GLU A 72 4.97 5.58 4.59
CA GLU A 72 3.62 6.07 4.33
C GLU A 72 2.78 4.91 3.81
N PHE A 73 1.67 4.62 4.48
CA PHE A 73 0.69 3.63 4.07
C PHE A 73 -0.62 4.31 3.70
N VAL A 74 -1.15 3.96 2.53
CA VAL A 74 -2.47 4.37 2.06
C VAL A 74 -3.39 3.17 2.15
N GLY A 75 -4.54 3.33 2.79
CA GLY A 75 -5.39 2.19 3.11
C GLY A 75 -6.62 2.54 3.93
N VAL A 76 -7.29 1.51 4.45
CA VAL A 76 -8.55 1.65 5.20
C VAL A 76 -8.31 1.23 6.65
N PRO A 77 -8.55 2.11 7.63
CA PRO A 77 -8.47 1.74 9.04
C PRO A 77 -9.63 0.81 9.38
N GLN A 78 -9.33 -0.29 10.06
CA GLN A 78 -10.31 -1.27 10.50
C GLN A 78 -10.64 -1.09 11.98
N ALA A 79 -11.83 -1.55 12.36
CA ALA A 79 -12.17 -1.67 13.78
C ALA A 79 -11.15 -2.60 14.47
N GLY A 80 -10.68 -2.21 15.65
CA GLY A 80 -9.66 -2.97 16.39
C GLY A 80 -8.21 -2.57 16.14
N GLY A 81 -7.95 -1.53 15.33
CA GLY A 81 -6.60 -0.97 15.17
C GLY A 81 -5.74 -1.65 14.10
N SER A 82 -6.36 -2.50 13.27
CA SER A 82 -5.74 -2.95 12.02
C SER A 82 -5.88 -1.87 10.94
N PHE A 83 -4.97 -1.87 9.97
CA PHE A 83 -4.98 -0.98 8.82
C PHE A 83 -4.77 -1.81 7.56
N ASP A 84 -5.79 -1.84 6.70
CA ASP A 84 -5.76 -2.58 5.44
C ASP A 84 -4.99 -1.77 4.39
N VAL A 85 -3.77 -2.20 4.09
CA VAL A 85 -2.83 -1.46 3.26
C VAL A 85 -3.13 -1.69 1.79
N HIS A 86 -3.45 -0.61 1.08
CA HIS A 86 -3.62 -0.62 -0.36
C HIS A 86 -2.35 -0.20 -1.12
N LYS A 87 -1.59 0.78 -0.58
CA LYS A 87 -0.30 1.22 -1.14
C LYS A 87 0.68 1.55 -0.01
N LEU A 88 1.96 1.37 -0.29
CA LEU A 88 3.05 1.66 0.63
C LEU A 88 4.17 2.42 -0.08
N PHE A 89 4.77 3.35 0.65
CA PHE A 89 5.85 4.20 0.17
C PHE A 89 6.86 4.41 1.28
N THR A 90 8.12 4.59 0.92
CA THR A 90 9.11 5.13 1.85
C THR A 90 9.16 6.64 1.70
N ILE A 91 9.43 7.32 2.81
CA ILE A 91 9.76 8.74 2.85
C ILE A 91 11.25 8.87 3.14
N LYS A 92 11.96 9.51 2.22
CA LYS A 92 13.41 9.74 2.31
C LYS A 92 13.68 11.19 1.91
N ASP A 93 14.39 11.93 2.75
CA ASP A 93 14.71 13.34 2.52
C ASP A 93 13.47 14.22 2.22
N GLY A 94 12.31 13.86 2.81
CA GLY A 94 11.03 14.56 2.62
C GLY A 94 10.30 14.21 1.32
N GLU A 95 10.87 13.35 0.48
CA GLU A 95 10.29 12.88 -0.76
C GLU A 95 9.71 11.46 -0.63
N ARG A 96 8.67 11.19 -1.42
CA ARG A 96 7.94 9.92 -1.44
C ARG A 96 8.54 9.01 -2.51
N PHE A 97 8.82 7.76 -2.14
CA PHE A 97 9.37 6.76 -3.05
C PHE A 97 8.53 5.50 -3.07
N GLN A 98 8.31 4.97 -4.27
CA GLN A 98 7.87 3.60 -4.47
C GLN A 98 9.07 2.67 -4.27
N VAL A 99 8.90 1.69 -3.39
CA VAL A 99 9.89 0.63 -3.19
C VAL A 99 9.69 -0.43 -4.27
N THR A 100 10.77 -0.74 -4.99
CA THR A 100 10.77 -1.80 -5.99
C THR A 100 12.11 -2.53 -5.98
N TYR A 101 12.16 -3.69 -6.61
CA TYR A 101 13.38 -4.44 -6.80
C TYR A 101 13.62 -4.68 -8.29
N TYR A 102 14.86 -4.59 -8.74
CA TYR A 102 15.20 -4.71 -10.15
C TYR A 102 16.27 -5.78 -10.37
N CYS A 103 16.11 -6.57 -11.43
CA CYS A 103 17.12 -7.52 -11.87
C CYS A 103 17.90 -6.94 -13.06
N GLU A 104 19.20 -6.68 -12.88
CA GLU A 104 20.08 -6.17 -13.94
C GLU A 104 20.26 -7.15 -15.11
N ILE A 105 20.08 -8.45 -14.87
CA ILE A 105 20.25 -9.47 -15.93
C ILE A 105 18.98 -9.57 -16.78
N CYS A 106 17.84 -9.78 -16.14
CA CYS A 106 16.57 -9.97 -16.85
C CYS A 106 15.91 -8.65 -17.26
N HIS A 107 16.38 -7.52 -16.73
CA HIS A 107 15.79 -6.20 -16.94
C HIS A 107 14.30 -6.12 -16.54
N ILE A 108 13.93 -6.79 -15.44
CA ILE A 108 12.56 -6.84 -14.92
C ILE A 108 12.46 -6.30 -13.50
N VAL A 109 11.25 -5.87 -13.15
CA VAL A 109 10.86 -5.46 -11.79
C VAL A 109 10.33 -6.66 -11.00
N SER A 110 10.72 -6.73 -9.73
CA SER A 110 10.20 -7.63 -8.69
C SER A 110 9.60 -6.79 -7.55
N TYR A 111 8.54 -7.32 -6.93
CA TYR A 111 7.86 -6.67 -5.80
C TYR A 111 8.31 -7.20 -4.44
N ARG A 112 9.26 -8.14 -4.42
CA ARG A 112 9.85 -8.69 -3.19
C ARG A 112 11.39 -8.74 -3.28
N PRO A 113 12.10 -8.64 -2.15
CA PRO A 113 13.54 -8.82 -2.07
C PRO A 113 13.96 -10.27 -2.35
N GLY A 114 15.26 -10.48 -2.55
CA GLY A 114 15.87 -11.82 -2.67
C GLY A 114 16.38 -12.14 -4.06
N ARG A 115 16.00 -13.30 -4.60
CA ARG A 115 16.45 -13.80 -5.92
C ARG A 115 15.37 -13.60 -6.98
N CYS A 116 15.81 -13.21 -8.18
CA CYS A 116 14.97 -13.08 -9.36
C CYS A 116 14.36 -14.43 -9.75
N MET A 117 13.04 -14.47 -9.98
CA MET A 117 12.35 -15.72 -10.35
C MET A 117 12.80 -16.30 -11.69
N CYS A 118 13.32 -15.47 -12.59
CA CYS A 118 13.72 -15.89 -13.94
C CYS A 118 15.15 -16.45 -13.97
N CYS A 119 16.13 -15.67 -13.52
CA CYS A 119 17.56 -16.02 -13.62
C CYS A 119 18.21 -16.42 -12.29
N GLN A 120 17.48 -16.32 -11.16
CA GLN A 120 17.97 -16.64 -9.82
C GLN A 120 19.10 -15.74 -9.29
N GLU A 121 19.51 -14.71 -10.03
CA GLU A 121 20.42 -13.68 -9.55
C GLU A 121 19.75 -12.75 -8.52
N PRO A 122 20.50 -12.13 -7.60
CA PRO A 122 19.97 -11.16 -6.65
C PRO A 122 19.28 -9.98 -7.35
N VAL A 123 18.17 -9.51 -6.77
CA VAL A 123 17.54 -8.26 -7.18
C VAL A 123 18.06 -7.08 -6.34
N GLU A 124 18.15 -5.92 -6.97
CA GLU A 124 18.61 -4.69 -6.34
C GLU A 124 17.42 -3.85 -5.87
N LEU A 125 17.45 -3.40 -4.61
CA LEU A 125 16.48 -2.45 -4.08
C LEU A 125 16.61 -1.12 -4.82
N ARG A 126 15.49 -0.61 -5.33
CA ARG A 126 15.38 0.71 -5.93
C ARG A 126 14.22 1.48 -5.27
N GLU A 127 14.52 2.70 -4.84
CA GLU A 127 13.53 3.67 -4.38
C GLU A 127 13.28 4.63 -5.55
N ILE A 128 12.13 4.49 -6.23
CA ILE A 128 11.76 5.33 -7.39
C ILE A 128 10.87 6.46 -6.89
N PRO A 129 11.12 7.75 -7.22
CA PRO A 129 10.23 8.83 -6.85
C PRO A 129 8.78 8.53 -7.24
N ALA A 130 7.87 8.55 -6.28
CA ALA A 130 6.45 8.35 -6.53
C ALA A 130 5.85 9.69 -6.98
N GLU A 131 5.09 9.66 -8.08
CA GLU A 131 4.30 10.83 -8.48
C GLU A 131 3.29 11.19 -7.37
N LYS A 132 3.05 12.50 -7.21
CA LYS A 132 2.19 13.05 -6.15
C LYS A 132 0.72 12.78 -6.40
#